data_AF-A0A4W5ND78-F1
#
_entry.id   AF-A0A4W5ND78-F1
#
_cell.length_a   1.000
_cell.length_b   1.000
_cell.length_c   1.000
_cell.angle_alpha   90.00
_cell.angle_beta   90.00
_cell.angle_gamma   90.00
#
_symmetry.space_group_name_H-M   'P 1'
#
loop_
_entity.id
_entity.type
_entity.pdbx_description
1 polymer ?
#
loop_
_entity_poly.entity_id
_entity_poly.type
_entity_poly.pdbx_seq_one_letter_code
_entity_poly.pdbx_strand_id
1 'polypeptide(L)'
;MDAFMVLHQLRWNGLLEGIRICRKGFPNRIIFAEFKQCYCILNPHAIPDDVFVDSRKATEELLGSLEVYHNQYMLGHQGSRLRVYMCVWSINHVNTHCIYRQMKLYSGFLKY
;
A
#
# COMPACT_ATOMS: atom_id res chain seq x y z
N MET A 1 -15.01 -33.65 3.80
CA MET A 1 -15.47 -32.68 2.77
C MET A 1 -14.74 -33.01 1.49
N ASP A 2 -15.46 -33.13 0.37
CA ASP A 2 -14.86 -33.48 -0.91
C ASP A 2 -14.16 -32.25 -1.51
N ALA A 3 -12.82 -32.28 -1.52
CA ALA A 3 -11.99 -31.15 -1.94
C ALA A 3 -12.22 -30.75 -3.42
N PHE A 4 -12.69 -31.69 -4.24
CA PHE A 4 -12.93 -31.47 -5.66
C PHE A 4 -14.18 -30.61 -5.89
N MET A 5 -15.24 -30.87 -5.12
CA MET A 5 -16.48 -30.09 -5.19
C MET A 5 -16.28 -28.64 -4.73
N VAL A 6 -15.45 -28.42 -3.70
CA VAL A 6 -15.10 -27.07 -3.22
C VAL A 6 -14.28 -26.31 -4.28
N LEU A 7 -13.30 -26.95 -4.92
CA LEU A 7 -12.52 -26.32 -6.00
C LEU A 7 -13.36 -25.95 -7.21
N HIS A 8 -14.37 -26.77 -7.53
CA HIS A 8 -15.33 -26.47 -8.59
C HIS A 8 -16.18 -25.26 -8.21
N GLN A 9 -16.75 -25.24 -7.00
CA GLN A 9 -17.51 -24.08 -6.50
C GLN A 9 -16.69 -22.79 -6.49
N LEU A 10 -15.42 -22.83 -6.09
CA LEU A 10 -14.55 -21.64 -6.08
C LEU A 10 -14.28 -21.08 -7.49
N ARG A 11 -14.23 -21.94 -8.52
CA ARG A 11 -14.11 -21.52 -9.92
C ARG A 11 -15.42 -20.94 -10.45
N TRP A 12 -16.52 -21.64 -10.23
CA TRP A 12 -17.83 -21.27 -10.78
C TRP A 12 -18.43 -20.04 -10.11
N ASN A 13 -18.16 -19.82 -8.83
CA ASN A 13 -18.52 -18.58 -8.12
C ASN A 13 -17.63 -17.40 -8.49
N GLY A 14 -16.67 -17.58 -9.41
CA GLY A 14 -15.72 -16.53 -9.79
C GLY A 14 -14.77 -16.13 -8.66
N LEU A 15 -14.72 -16.86 -7.55
CA LEU A 15 -13.87 -16.52 -6.39
C LEU A 15 -12.38 -16.60 -6.76
N LEU A 16 -11.99 -17.61 -7.54
CA LEU A 16 -10.61 -17.70 -8.05
C LEU A 16 -10.29 -16.59 -9.06
N GLU A 17 -11.29 -16.14 -9.83
CA GLU A 17 -11.12 -15.02 -10.76
C GLU A 17 -11.02 -13.69 -10.00
N GLY A 18 -11.79 -13.54 -8.91
CA GLY A 18 -11.66 -12.43 -7.96
C GLY A 18 -10.29 -12.41 -7.29
N ILE A 19 -9.78 -13.56 -6.83
CA ILE A 19 -8.41 -13.69 -6.30
C ILE A 19 -7.38 -13.34 -7.39
N ARG A 20 -7.58 -13.80 -8.63
CA ARG A 20 -6.70 -13.51 -9.77
C ARG A 20 -6.69 -12.03 -10.11
N ILE A 21 -7.85 -11.35 -10.10
CA ILE A 21 -7.98 -9.91 -10.32
C ILE A 21 -7.39 -9.14 -9.14
N CYS A 22 -7.57 -9.57 -7.90
CA CYS A 22 -6.92 -8.95 -6.74
C CYS A 22 -5.39 -9.16 -6.74
N ARG A 23 -4.89 -10.23 -7.37
CA ARG A 23 -3.45 -10.49 -7.58
C ARG A 23 -2.84 -9.75 -8.77
N LYS A 24 -3.58 -9.58 -9.87
CA LYS A 24 -3.08 -8.91 -11.10
C LYS A 24 -3.50 -7.44 -11.21
N GLY A 25 -4.50 -7.03 -10.46
CA GLY A 25 -5.04 -5.68 -10.46
C GLY A 25 -4.55 -4.87 -9.27
N PHE A 26 -4.90 -3.59 -9.31
CA PHE A 26 -4.70 -2.65 -8.21
C PHE A 26 -6.05 -2.35 -7.54
N PRO A 27 -6.58 -3.27 -6.72
CA PRO A 27 -7.89 -3.10 -6.09
C PRO A 27 -7.90 -1.93 -5.09
N ASN A 28 -6.74 -1.63 -4.49
CA ASN A 28 -6.61 -0.52 -3.56
C ASN A 28 -6.36 0.80 -4.30
N ARG A 29 -7.14 1.82 -3.92
CA ARG A 29 -7.10 3.17 -4.48
C ARG A 29 -6.95 4.18 -3.35
N ILE A 30 -5.75 4.69 -3.13
CA ILE A 30 -5.45 5.64 -2.05
C ILE A 30 -5.19 7.01 -2.67
N ILE A 31 -5.68 8.10 -2.07
CA ILE A 31 -5.37 9.45 -2.55
C ILE A 31 -3.94 9.81 -2.11
N PHE A 32 -3.16 10.49 -2.95
CA PHE A 32 -1.77 10.84 -2.60
C PHE A 32 -1.66 11.67 -1.31
N ALA A 33 -2.63 12.55 -1.02
CA ALA A 33 -2.66 13.32 0.22
C ALA A 33 -2.80 12.42 1.46
N GLU A 34 -3.72 11.44 1.40
CA GLU A 34 -3.90 10.45 2.47
C GLU A 34 -2.67 9.55 2.60
N PHE A 35 -2.10 9.12 1.47
CA PHE A 35 -0.87 8.33 1.44
C PHE A 35 0.28 9.09 2.11
N LYS A 36 0.50 10.36 1.74
CA LYS A 36 1.50 11.23 2.36
C LYS A 36 1.30 11.32 3.87
N GLN A 37 0.06 11.57 4.32
CA GLN A 37 -0.24 11.75 5.74
C GLN A 37 -0.09 10.45 6.56
N CYS A 38 -0.57 9.32 6.06
CA CYS A 38 -0.49 8.04 6.77
C CYS A 38 0.93 7.47 6.79
N TYR A 39 1.71 7.74 5.75
CA TYR A 39 3.02 7.12 5.57
C TYR A 39 4.20 8.07 5.84
N CYS A 40 4.01 9.36 6.16
CA CYS A 40 5.14 10.24 6.51
C CYS A 40 6.02 9.68 7.64
N ILE A 41 5.42 8.92 8.58
CA ILE A 41 6.13 8.25 9.68
C ILE A 41 7.16 7.23 9.19
N LEU A 42 6.95 6.65 8.00
CA LEU A 42 7.85 5.67 7.39
C LEU A 42 9.12 6.32 6.88
N ASN A 43 9.08 7.60 6.51
CA ASN A 43 10.25 8.32 6.07
C ASN A 43 10.10 9.84 6.25
N PRO A 44 10.39 10.37 7.47
CA PRO A 44 10.31 11.80 7.74
C PRO A 44 11.36 12.63 6.98
N HIS A 45 12.42 12.00 6.44
CA HIS A 45 13.41 12.69 5.61
C HIS A 45 12.90 12.92 4.18
N ALA A 46 12.12 12.00 3.63
CA ALA A 46 11.55 12.14 2.29
C ALA A 46 10.34 13.10 2.28
N ILE A 47 9.66 13.26 3.43
CA ILE A 47 8.47 14.09 3.56
C ILE A 47 8.59 14.98 4.80
N PRO A 48 9.38 16.07 4.73
CA PRO A 48 9.42 17.06 5.80
C PRO A 48 8.07 17.77 5.93
N ASP A 49 7.53 17.86 7.15
CA ASP A 49 6.23 18.48 7.44
C ASP A 49 6.19 19.98 7.10
N ASP A 50 7.36 20.64 7.08
CA ASP A 50 7.51 22.09 6.92
C ASP A 50 7.71 22.53 5.45
N VAL A 51 7.72 21.58 4.50
CA VAL A 51 7.91 21.88 3.08
C VAL A 51 6.70 21.40 2.28
N PHE A 52 6.20 22.28 1.41
CA PHE A 52 5.19 21.90 0.42
C PHE A 52 5.81 21.00 -0.65
N VAL A 53 5.94 19.71 -0.34
CA VAL A 53 6.36 18.69 -1.30
C VAL A 53 5.14 18.22 -2.08
N ASP A 54 5.26 18.22 -3.41
CA ASP A 54 4.25 17.67 -4.31
C ASP A 54 3.91 16.23 -3.90
N SER A 55 2.63 15.95 -3.69
CA SER A 55 2.17 14.69 -3.10
C SER A 55 2.57 13.49 -3.97
N ARG A 56 2.66 13.70 -5.30
CA ARG A 56 3.14 12.68 -6.24
C ARG A 56 4.59 12.31 -6.00
N LYS A 57 5.46 13.32 -5.95
CA LYS A 57 6.91 13.13 -5.77
C LYS A 57 7.21 12.53 -4.39
N ALA A 58 6.54 13.02 -3.35
CA ALA A 58 6.63 12.47 -2.00
C ALA A 58 6.28 10.97 -1.97
N THR A 59 5.24 10.56 -2.69
CA THR A 59 4.83 9.15 -2.79
C THR A 59 5.85 8.32 -3.57
N GLU A 60 6.40 8.82 -4.67
CA GLU A 60 7.45 8.13 -5.43
C GLU A 60 8.72 7.90 -4.60
N GLU A 61 9.20 8.92 -3.88
CA GLU A 61 10.36 8.78 -2.99
C GLU A 61 10.08 7.82 -1.82
N LEU A 62 8.87 7.87 -1.25
CA LEU A 62 8.50 7.00 -0.15
C LEU A 62 8.42 5.53 -0.60
N LEU A 63 7.80 5.27 -1.75
CA LEU A 63 7.76 3.93 -2.35
C LEU A 63 9.16 3.42 -2.71
N GLY A 64 10.04 4.30 -3.21
CA GLY A 64 11.44 3.99 -3.46
C GLY A 64 12.20 3.62 -2.19
N SER A 65 11.98 4.35 -1.09
CA SER A 65 12.61 4.05 0.21
C SER A 65 12.14 2.74 0.85
N LEU A 66 10.97 2.23 0.43
CA LEU A 66 10.40 0.96 0.88
C LEU A 66 10.68 -0.20 -0.07
N GLU A 67 11.54 0.01 -1.08
CA GLU A 67 11.90 -0.99 -2.09
C GLU A 67 10.69 -1.57 -2.84
N VAL A 68 9.61 -0.77 -2.96
CA VAL A 68 8.43 -1.18 -3.71
C VAL A 68 8.69 -0.96 -5.20
N TYR A 69 8.74 -2.04 -5.96
CA TYR A 69 9.01 -2.00 -7.39
C TYR A 69 7.86 -1.34 -8.19
N HIS A 70 8.20 -0.66 -9.29
CA HIS A 70 7.25 0.00 -10.20
C HIS A 70 6.18 -0.92 -10.82
N ASN A 71 6.40 -2.24 -10.83
CA ASN A 71 5.40 -3.23 -11.29
C ASN A 71 4.33 -3.54 -10.22
N GLN A 72 4.52 -3.09 -8.98
CA GLN A 72 3.65 -3.35 -7.84
C GLN A 72 2.74 -2.17 -7.47
N TYR A 73 2.99 -1.00 -8.07
CA TYR A 73 2.16 0.18 -7.93
C TYR A 73 1.95 0.88 -9.26
N MET A 74 0.87 1.63 -9.36
CA MET A 74 0.59 2.54 -10.45
C MET A 74 0.19 3.89 -9.90
N LEU A 75 0.65 4.95 -10.54
CA LEU A 75 0.25 6.32 -10.24
C LEU A 75 -0.75 6.73 -11.30
N GLY A 76 -1.98 6.97 -10.89
CA GLY A 76 -3.06 7.30 -11.81
C GLY A 76 -3.79 8.55 -11.40
N HIS A 77 -4.63 9.03 -12.31
CA HIS A 77 -5.49 10.18 -12.10
C HIS A 77 -6.93 9.77 -12.32
N GLN A 78 -7.82 10.15 -11.41
CA GLN A 78 -9.24 9.93 -11.56
C GLN A 78 -9.97 11.27 -11.41
N GLY A 79 -10.27 11.91 -12.54
CA GLY A 79 -10.90 13.23 -12.58
C GLY A 79 -9.90 14.32 -12.26
N SER A 80 -9.95 14.89 -11.06
CA SER A 80 -9.00 15.90 -10.55
C SER A 80 -8.10 15.37 -9.43
N ARG A 81 -8.38 14.16 -8.91
CA ARG A 81 -7.65 13.57 -7.79
C ARG A 81 -6.62 12.57 -8.28
N LEU A 82 -5.36 12.82 -7.93
CA LEU A 82 -4.28 11.87 -8.07
C LEU A 82 -4.55 10.69 -7.11
N ARG A 83 -4.33 9.45 -7.56
CA ARG A 83 -4.41 8.22 -6.73
C ARG A 83 -3.23 7.27 -6.92
N VAL A 84 -2.86 6.61 -5.83
CA VAL A 84 -1.90 5.51 -5.76
C VAL A 84 -2.68 4.21 -5.83
N TYR A 85 -2.32 3.40 -6.81
CA TYR A 85 -2.87 2.08 -7.07
C TYR A 85 -1.83 1.06 -6.63
N MET A 86 -2.13 0.23 -5.64
CA MET A 86 -1.16 -0.77 -5.14
C MET A 86 -1.77 -2.16 -5.14
N CYS A 87 -0.92 -3.16 -5.37
CA CYS A 87 -1.30 -4.54 -5.16
C CYS A 87 -1.54 -4.81 -3.66
N VAL A 88 -2.44 -5.75 -3.34
CA VAL A 88 -2.77 -6.14 -1.96
C VAL A 88 -1.55 -6.63 -1.20
N TRP A 89 -0.57 -7.23 -1.87
CA TRP A 89 0.66 -7.68 -1.21
C TRP A 89 1.53 -6.50 -0.77
N SER A 90 1.72 -5.53 -1.67
CA SER A 90 2.55 -4.35 -1.42
C SER A 90 1.95 -3.42 -0.37
N ILE A 91 0.63 -3.24 -0.33
CA ILE A 91 0.00 -2.45 0.74
C ILE A 91 0.16 -3.12 2.11
N ASN A 92 0.05 -4.45 2.19
CA ASN A 92 0.28 -5.17 3.43
C ASN A 92 1.75 -5.08 3.85
N HIS A 93 2.69 -5.12 2.90
CA HIS A 93 4.11 -4.90 3.18
C HIS A 93 4.35 -3.50 3.76
N VAL A 94 3.82 -2.45 3.12
CA VAL A 94 3.94 -1.06 3.60
C VAL A 94 3.29 -0.89 4.98
N ASN A 95 2.08 -1.42 5.19
CA ASN A 95 1.40 -1.37 6.49
C ASN A 95 2.15 -2.12 7.58
N THR A 96 2.74 -3.27 7.24
CA THR A 96 3.56 -4.05 8.18
C THR A 96 4.78 -3.23 8.59
N HIS A 97 5.48 -2.61 7.63
CA HIS A 97 6.58 -1.69 7.94
C HIS A 97 6.14 -0.50 8.81
N CYS A 98 4.94 0.06 8.59
CA CYS A 98 4.40 1.13 9.45
C CYS A 98 4.28 0.66 10.88
N ILE A 99 3.63 -0.48 11.08
CA ILE A 99 3.37 -1.04 12.41
C ILE A 99 4.70 -1.32 13.10
N TYR A 100 5.66 -1.97 12.44
CA TYR A 100 6.98 -2.24 13.03
C TYR A 100 7.74 -0.96 13.41
N ARG A 101 7.71 0.08 12.58
CA ARG A 101 8.41 1.34 12.85
C ARG A 101 7.75 2.12 13.99
N GLN A 102 6.43 2.12 14.02
CA GLN A 102 5.64 2.75 15.07
C GLN A 102 5.82 2.01 16.40
N MET A 103 5.77 0.67 16.41
CA MET A 103 6.10 -0.13 17.59
C MET A 103 7.52 0.11 18.08
N LYS A 104 8.49 0.30 17.17
CA LYS A 104 9.87 0.64 17.57
C LYS A 104 9.97 2.00 18.24
N LEU A 105 9.27 3.02 17.72
CA LEU A 105 9.15 4.34 18.33
C LEU A 105 8.50 4.26 19.73
N TYR A 106 7.39 3.52 19.87
CA TYR A 106 6.73 3.31 21.16
C TYR A 106 7.58 2.48 22.14
N SER A 107 8.34 1.49 21.66
CA SER A 107 9.27 0.71 22.50
C SER A 107 10.47 1.54 22.98
N GLY A 108 10.90 2.54 22.20
CA GLY A 108 11.88 3.53 22.64
C GLY A 108 11.32 4.46 23.71
N PHE A 109 10.00 4.71 23.67
CA PHE A 109 9.27 5.46 24.70
C PHE A 109 9.06 4.67 26.00
N LEU A 110 8.97 3.34 25.93
CA LEU A 110 8.81 2.44 27.09
C LEU A 110 10.13 2.09 27.80
N LYS A 111 11.26 2.73 27.42
CA LYS A 111 12.56 2.59 28.09
C LYS A 111 12.88 3.70 29.11
N TYR A 112 11.87 4.45 29.57
CA TYR A 112 11.98 5.41 30.66
C TYR A 112 10.98 5.08 31.76
#